data_AF-A0A8R7QL07-F1
#
_entry.id   AF-A0A8R7QL07-F1
#
_cell.length_a   1.000
_cell.length_b   1.000
_cell.length_c   1.000
_cell.angle_alpha   90.00
_cell.angle_beta   90.00
_cell.angle_gamma   90.00
#
_symmetry.space_group_name_H-M   'P 1'
#
loop_
_entity.id
_entity.type
_entity.pdbx_description
1 polymer ?
#
loop_
_entity_poly.entity_id
_entity_poly.type
_entity_poly.pdbx_seq_one_letter_code
_entity_poly.pdbx_strand_id
1 'polypeptide(L)'
;MDPPPHMQPNYKGVKVGETSDGKLCVAWATDLLLKVWVRRATAGGVDNWMPDTDKSMLDEIRELEVPCLDEDPVLEVKAIMGGIVYLSTYEASNPTSSCWLLSFCTETEKLNKVCPITNSDFSYPYLMAWPPLLYATR
;
A
#
# COMPACT_ATOMS: atom_id res chain seq x y z
N MET A 1 16.25 10.31 7.88
CA MET A 1 14.95 10.94 7.56
C MET A 1 14.12 10.88 8.81
N ASP A 2 13.58 12.01 9.27
CA ASP A 2 12.69 12.01 10.42
C ASP A 2 11.36 11.34 10.02
N PRO A 3 10.79 10.46 10.85
CA PRO A 3 9.50 9.83 10.57
C PRO A 3 8.37 10.86 10.66
N PRO A 4 7.20 10.60 10.04
CA PRO A 4 6.01 11.39 10.27
C PRO A 4 5.68 11.57 11.76
N PRO A 5 5.14 12.74 12.15
CA PRO A 5 4.56 12.95 13.47
C PRO A 5 3.60 11.82 13.87
N HIS A 6 3.64 11.40 15.13
CA HIS A 6 2.81 10.31 15.69
C HIS A 6 3.07 8.91 15.13
N MET A 7 4.04 8.74 14.22
CA MET A 7 4.51 7.42 13.83
C MET A 7 5.29 6.81 15.01
N GLN A 8 4.77 5.75 15.62
CA GLN A 8 5.51 5.06 16.68
C GLN A 8 6.75 4.38 16.10
N PRO A 9 7.90 4.41 16.79
CA PRO A 9 9.20 3.96 16.26
C PRO A 9 9.27 2.46 15.89
N ASN A 10 8.27 1.65 16.26
CA ASN A 10 8.25 0.20 16.06
C ASN A 10 7.12 -0.30 15.15
N TYR A 11 6.51 0.55 14.32
CA TYR A 11 5.53 0.06 13.33
C TYR A 11 6.23 -0.81 12.27
N LYS A 12 6.18 -2.13 12.47
CA LYS A 12 6.35 -3.08 11.36
C LYS A 12 5.32 -2.74 10.29
N GLY A 13 5.73 -2.75 9.02
CA GLY A 13 4.83 -2.51 7.89
C GLY A 13 4.80 -1.07 7.35
N VAL A 14 5.64 -0.15 7.85
CA VAL A 14 5.79 1.16 7.18
C VAL A 14 6.61 1.00 5.90
N LYS A 15 6.08 1.54 4.80
CA LYS A 15 6.77 1.57 3.51
C LYS A 15 6.98 3.02 3.08
N VAL A 16 8.13 3.26 2.48
CA VAL A 16 8.51 4.54 1.86
C VAL A 16 8.45 4.36 0.35
N GLY A 17 8.01 5.39 -0.37
CA GLY A 17 8.00 5.39 -1.83
C GLY A 17 7.72 6.79 -2.37
N GLU A 18 7.12 6.84 -3.56
CA GLU A 18 6.73 8.11 -4.18
C GLU A 18 5.27 8.15 -4.65
N THR A 19 4.72 9.36 -4.63
CA THR A 19 3.46 9.71 -5.30
C THR A 19 3.61 9.72 -6.82
N SER A 20 2.50 9.84 -7.53
CA SER A 20 2.45 9.97 -9.00
C SER A 20 3.26 11.17 -9.53
N ASP A 21 3.34 12.26 -8.76
CA ASP A 21 4.13 13.46 -9.05
C ASP A 21 5.57 13.40 -8.49
N GLY A 22 6.01 12.23 -8.02
CA GLY A 22 7.39 11.99 -7.59
C GLY A 22 7.73 12.55 -6.20
N LYS A 23 6.75 12.96 -5.40
CA LYS A 23 6.99 13.40 -4.02
C LYS A 23 7.19 12.21 -3.10
N LEU A 24 8.13 12.36 -2.17
CA LEU A 24 8.38 11.35 -1.14
C LEU A 24 7.12 11.13 -0.29
N CYS A 25 6.72 9.88 -0.12
CA CYS A 25 5.60 9.51 0.72
C CYS A 25 5.92 8.30 1.59
N VAL A 26 5.13 8.12 2.64
CA VAL A 26 5.16 6.94 3.50
C VAL A 26 3.75 6.47 3.78
N ALA A 27 3.58 5.15 3.88
CA ALA A 27 2.30 4.53 4.13
C ALA A 27 2.44 3.38 5.11
N TRP A 28 1.41 3.19 5.91
CA TRP A 28 1.26 2.08 6.84
C TRP A 28 -0.22 1.80 7.06
N ALA A 29 -0.52 0.62 7.58
CA ALA A 29 -1.85 0.26 8.03
C ALA A 29 -1.85 0.13 9.55
N THR A 30 -2.93 0.58 10.18
CA THR A 30 -3.27 0.24 11.56
C THR A 30 -4.62 -0.47 11.50
N ASP A 31 -4.64 -1.76 11.83
CA ASP A 31 -5.78 -2.64 11.56
C ASP A 31 -6.15 -2.62 10.07
N LEU A 32 -7.33 -2.09 9.71
CA LEU A 32 -7.78 -1.90 8.32
C LEU A 32 -7.75 -0.43 7.87
N LEU A 33 -7.17 0.46 8.67
CA LEU A 33 -7.06 1.88 8.37
C LEU A 33 -5.75 2.16 7.64
N LEU A 34 -5.84 2.48 6.35
CA LEU A 34 -4.70 2.89 5.54
C LEU A 34 -4.37 4.35 5.78
N LYS A 35 -3.11 4.62 6.12
CA LYS A 35 -2.58 5.97 6.27
C LYS A 35 -1.46 6.21 5.26
N VAL A 36 -1.54 7.33 4.55
CA VAL A 36 -0.51 7.81 3.62
C VAL A 36 -0.18 9.24 3.99
N TRP A 37 1.10 9.52 4.15
CA TRP A 37 1.63 10.85 4.41
C TRP A 37 2.60 11.22 3.29
N VAL A 38 2.45 12.44 2.79
CA VAL A 38 3.27 12.97 1.70
C VAL A 38 4.12 14.10 2.23
N ARG A 39 5.37 14.14 1.80
CA ARG A 39 6.28 15.24 2.11
C ARG A 39 5.98 16.41 1.16
N ARG A 40 5.61 17.56 1.72
CA ARG A 40 5.28 18.77 0.96
C ARG A 40 5.97 19.98 1.55
N ALA A 41 6.36 20.91 0.68
CA ALA A 41 6.84 22.22 1.09
C ALA A 41 5.70 22.99 1.78
N THR A 42 5.98 23.49 2.98
CA THR A 42 5.10 24.44 3.65
C THR A 42 5.27 25.84 3.04
N ALA A 43 4.41 26.80 3.41
CA ALA A 43 4.52 28.20 2.95
C ALA A 43 5.89 28.85 3.26
N GLY A 44 6.66 28.31 4.20
CA GLY A 44 8.03 28.73 4.52
C GLY A 44 9.13 28.01 3.75
N GLY A 45 8.79 27.17 2.76
CA GLY A 45 9.76 26.42 1.94
C GLY A 45 10.42 25.22 2.64
N VAL A 46 10.04 24.93 3.88
CA VAL A 46 10.52 23.74 4.60
C VAL A 46 9.57 22.58 4.32
N ASP A 47 10.12 21.48 3.81
CA ASP A 47 9.39 20.24 3.60
C ASP A 47 8.98 19.60 4.92
N ASN A 48 7.68 19.38 5.09
CA ASN A 48 7.11 18.69 6.25
C ASN A 48 6.22 17.52 5.81
N TRP A 49 6.03 16.57 6.71
CA TRP A 49 5.10 15.47 6.54
C TRP A 49 3.66 15.96 6.71
N MET A 50 2.81 15.69 5.72
CA MET A 50 1.39 16.04 5.75
C MET A 50 0.52 14.79 5.50
N PRO A 51 -0.56 14.60 6.26
CA PRO A 51 -1.55 13.57 5.96
C PRO A 51 -2.12 13.77 4.54
N ASP A 52 -2.20 12.69 3.78
CA ASP A 52 -2.72 12.66 2.41
C ASP A 52 -3.90 11.70 2.27
N THR A 53 -3.78 10.49 2.84
CA THR A 53 -4.85 9.51 2.92
C THR A 53 -5.00 9.04 4.36
N ASP A 54 -6.24 8.97 4.85
CA ASP A 54 -6.62 8.30 6.09
C ASP A 54 -7.97 7.61 5.85
N LYS A 55 -7.93 6.36 5.38
CA LYS A 55 -9.10 5.67 4.80
C LYS A 55 -9.26 4.27 5.36
N SER A 56 -10.44 3.97 5.88
CA SER A 56 -10.83 2.61 6.24
C SER A 56 -10.95 1.80 4.97
N MET A 57 -10.31 0.63 4.92
CA MET A 57 -10.33 -0.24 3.75
C MET A 57 -11.38 -1.35 3.85
N LEU A 58 -12.12 -1.42 4.96
CA LEU A 58 -13.01 -2.54 5.27
C LEU A 58 -14.10 -2.75 4.21
N ASP A 59 -14.78 -1.68 3.81
CA ASP A 59 -15.92 -1.78 2.89
C ASP A 59 -15.43 -2.11 1.48
N GLU A 60 -14.36 -1.47 1.01
CA GLU A 60 -13.75 -1.74 -0.29
C GLU A 60 -13.21 -3.17 -0.40
N ILE A 61 -12.61 -3.67 0.69
CA ILE A 61 -12.11 -5.04 0.76
C ILE A 61 -13.27 -6.06 0.69
N ARG A 62 -14.40 -5.76 1.34
CA ARG A 62 -15.63 -6.58 1.29
C ARG A 62 -16.27 -6.57 -0.10
N GLU A 63 -16.37 -5.40 -0.73
CA GLU A 63 -16.90 -5.25 -2.09
C GLU A 63 -16.08 -6.01 -3.13
N LEU A 64 -14.77 -6.15 -2.90
CA LEU A 64 -13.93 -6.91 -3.79
C LEU A 64 -14.19 -8.43 -3.71
N GLU A 65 -14.90 -8.95 -2.71
CA GLU A 65 -15.12 -10.40 -2.50
C GLU A 65 -13.80 -11.19 -2.50
N VAL A 66 -12.80 -10.73 -1.74
CA VAL A 66 -11.50 -11.41 -1.67
C VAL A 66 -11.67 -12.74 -0.91
N PRO A 67 -11.34 -13.91 -1.53
CA PRO A 67 -11.59 -15.24 -0.96
C PRO A 67 -10.95 -15.55 0.41
N CYS A 68 -10.01 -14.73 0.86
CA CYS A 68 -9.15 -14.99 2.02
C CYS A 68 -9.56 -14.18 3.27
N LEU A 69 -10.72 -13.52 3.24
CA LEU A 69 -11.20 -12.67 4.32
C LEU A 69 -12.12 -13.49 5.24
N ASP A 70 -11.56 -14.01 6.32
CA ASP A 70 -12.34 -14.46 7.49
C ASP A 70 -12.80 -13.24 8.32
N GLU A 71 -13.36 -13.47 9.51
CA GLU A 71 -13.96 -12.40 10.34
C GLU A 71 -12.97 -11.28 10.73
N ASP A 72 -11.67 -11.59 10.83
CA ASP A 72 -10.62 -10.67 11.29
C ASP A 72 -9.46 -10.52 10.27
N PRO A 73 -9.66 -9.80 9.15
CA PRO A 73 -8.61 -9.61 8.17
C PRO A 73 -7.58 -8.58 8.64
N VAL A 74 -6.30 -8.86 8.37
CA VAL A 74 -5.19 -7.94 8.62
C VAL A 74 -4.75 -7.31 7.30
N LEU A 75 -4.54 -5.99 7.30
CA LEU A 75 -4.01 -5.25 6.17
C LEU A 75 -2.53 -4.93 6.38
N GLU A 76 -1.72 -5.17 5.36
CA GLU A 76 -0.31 -4.82 5.36
C GLU A 76 0.05 -4.04 4.09
N VAL A 77 0.86 -2.98 4.25
CA VAL A 77 1.44 -2.24 3.13
C VAL A 77 2.68 -2.96 2.64
N LYS A 78 2.71 -3.36 1.37
CA LYS A 78 3.86 -4.00 0.73
C LYS A 78 4.79 -3.00 0.04
N ALA A 79 4.23 -2.01 -0.66
CA ALA A 79 5.00 -0.96 -1.33
C ALA A 79 4.15 0.28 -1.65
N ILE A 80 4.81 1.36 -2.04
CA ILE A 80 4.19 2.54 -2.66
C ILE A 80 5.01 2.88 -3.90
N MET A 81 4.38 2.93 -5.07
CA MET A 81 5.05 3.24 -6.33
C MET A 81 4.11 4.05 -7.23
N GLY A 82 4.57 5.22 -7.67
CA GLY A 82 3.81 6.08 -8.58
C GLY A 82 2.40 6.44 -8.10
N GLY A 83 2.22 6.68 -6.79
CA GLY A 83 0.90 6.99 -6.22
C GLY A 83 -0.04 5.79 -6.05
N ILE A 84 0.46 4.56 -6.26
CA ILE A 84 -0.26 3.33 -5.97
C ILE A 84 0.33 2.70 -4.71
N VAL A 85 -0.53 2.51 -3.71
CA VAL A 85 -0.21 1.73 -2.51
C VAL A 85 -0.56 0.27 -2.78
N TYR A 86 0.45 -0.59 -2.72
CA TYR A 86 0.27 -2.02 -2.84
C TYR A 86 0.07 -2.62 -1.45
N LEU A 87 -1.01 -3.37 -1.32
CA LEU A 87 -1.49 -3.90 -0.06
C LEU A 87 -1.61 -5.41 -0.15
N SER A 88 -1.54 -6.08 0.99
CA SER A 88 -1.91 -7.48 1.11
C SER A 88 -2.86 -7.68 2.27
N THR A 89 -3.81 -8.58 2.10
CA THR A 89 -4.69 -9.03 3.18
C THR A 89 -4.37 -10.47 3.57
N TYR A 90 -4.32 -10.75 4.87
CA TYR A 90 -4.14 -12.10 5.37
C TYR A 90 -4.93 -12.31 6.66
N GLU A 91 -5.16 -13.58 6.99
CA GLU A 91 -5.83 -13.97 8.23
C GLU A 91 -4.84 -13.91 9.40
N ALA A 92 -5.19 -13.23 10.50
CA ALA A 92 -4.34 -13.15 11.69
C ALA A 92 -4.04 -14.55 12.28
N SER A 93 -5.00 -15.47 12.21
CA SER A 93 -4.89 -16.83 12.75
C SER A 93 -3.96 -17.72 11.91
N ASN A 94 -3.88 -17.44 10.60
CA ASN A 94 -3.06 -18.18 9.64
C ASN A 94 -2.26 -17.23 8.72
N PRO A 95 -1.19 -16.61 9.24
CA PRO A 95 -0.43 -15.61 8.51
C PRO A 95 0.35 -16.19 7.32
N THR A 96 0.42 -17.51 7.14
CA THR A 96 1.05 -18.16 5.98
C THR A 96 0.04 -18.58 4.90
N SER A 97 -1.25 -18.26 5.09
CA SER A 97 -2.32 -18.55 4.14
C SER A 97 -2.12 -17.83 2.79
N SER A 98 -2.81 -18.36 1.77
CA SER A 98 -2.93 -17.68 0.48
C SER A 98 -3.64 -16.35 0.70
N CYS A 99 -3.10 -15.31 0.09
CA CYS A 99 -3.42 -13.91 0.31
C CYS A 99 -3.69 -13.25 -1.06
N TRP A 100 -4.24 -12.04 -1.09
CA TRP A 100 -4.31 -11.25 -2.32
C TRP A 100 -3.44 -10.01 -2.25
N LEU A 101 -2.73 -9.75 -3.34
CA LEU A 101 -2.14 -8.46 -3.61
C LEU A 101 -3.24 -7.54 -4.15
N LEU A 102 -3.38 -6.38 -3.52
CA LEU A 102 -4.32 -5.33 -3.89
C LEU A 102 -3.54 -4.07 -4.28
N SER A 103 -4.16 -3.24 -5.11
CA SER A 103 -3.63 -1.93 -5.48
C SER A 103 -4.63 -0.85 -5.14
N PHE A 104 -4.22 0.12 -4.33
CA PHE A 104 -5.00 1.30 -3.98
C PHE A 104 -4.38 2.54 -4.62
N CYS A 105 -5.13 3.25 -5.46
CA CYS A 105 -4.68 4.50 -6.06
C CYS A 105 -5.06 5.67 -5.14
N THR A 106 -4.08 6.46 -4.66
CA THR A 106 -4.35 7.55 -3.71
C THR A 106 -5.14 8.70 -4.32
N GLU A 107 -5.05 8.92 -5.64
CA GLU A 107 -5.77 9.99 -6.33
C GLU A 107 -7.23 9.67 -6.60
N THR A 108 -7.51 8.43 -7.02
CA THR A 108 -8.88 7.99 -7.37
C THR A 108 -9.59 7.30 -6.21
N GLU A 109 -8.84 7.00 -5.15
CA GLU A 109 -9.23 6.20 -4.00
C GLU A 109 -9.84 4.83 -4.34
N LYS A 110 -9.51 4.29 -5.52
CA LYS A 110 -9.99 2.98 -5.97
C LYS A 110 -9.07 1.88 -5.49
N LEU A 111 -9.67 0.85 -4.91
CA LEU A 111 -9.02 -0.41 -4.57
C LEU A 111 -9.33 -1.46 -5.65
N ASN A 112 -8.30 -2.20 -6.08
CA ASN A 112 -8.45 -3.28 -7.06
C ASN A 112 -7.70 -4.53 -6.61
N LYS A 113 -8.19 -5.70 -7.03
CA LYS A 113 -7.46 -6.97 -6.96
C LYS A 113 -6.37 -7.02 -8.03
N VAL A 114 -5.16 -7.43 -7.66
CA VAL A 114 -4.05 -7.63 -8.61
C VAL A 114 -3.86 -9.12 -8.90
N CYS A 115 -3.46 -9.90 -7.89
CA CYS A 115 -3.26 -11.34 -8.02
C CYS A 115 -3.22 -12.04 -6.66
N PRO A 116 -3.44 -13.37 -6.62
CA PRO A 116 -3.13 -14.16 -5.43
C PRO A 116 -1.63 -14.17 -5.15
N ILE A 117 -1.25 -14.10 -3.89
CA ILE A 117 0.13 -14.20 -3.40
C ILE A 117 0.19 -15.10 -2.17
N THR A 118 1.38 -15.60 -1.84
CA THR A 118 1.64 -16.14 -0.50
C THR A 118 2.04 -15.00 0.42
N ASN A 119 1.46 -14.93 1.62
CA ASN A 119 1.89 -13.92 2.55
C ASN A 119 3.36 -14.15 2.96
N SER A 120 4.18 -13.13 2.75
CA SER A 120 5.60 -13.13 3.05
C SER A 120 6.04 -11.69 3.27
N ASP A 121 6.87 -11.47 4.28
CA ASP A 121 7.52 -10.15 4.50
C ASP A 121 8.42 -9.76 3.32
N PHE A 122 8.83 -10.74 2.50
CA PHE A 122 9.71 -10.58 1.35
C PHE A 122 8.97 -10.40 0.03
N SER A 123 7.63 -10.38 0.02
CA SER A 123 6.88 -10.06 -1.19
C SER A 123 6.96 -8.56 -1.46
N TYR A 124 7.62 -8.19 -2.56
CA TYR A 124 7.70 -6.81 -3.02
C TYR A 124 7.24 -6.76 -4.48
N PRO A 125 6.22 -5.95 -4.81
CA PRO A 125 5.80 -5.78 -6.19
C PRO A 125 6.94 -5.15 -7.00
N TYR A 126 7.29 -5.76 -8.12
CA TYR A 126 8.33 -5.28 -9.00
C TYR A 126 7.70 -4.81 -10.31
N LEU A 127 7.72 -3.49 -10.53
CA LEU A 127 7.22 -2.87 -11.76
C LEU A 127 8.38 -2.76 -12.76
N MET A 128 8.43 -3.67 -13.73
CA MET A 128 9.31 -3.49 -14.90
C MET A 128 8.55 -2.83 -16.03
N ALA A 129 9.26 -1.98 -16.79
CA ALA A 129 8.88 -1.75 -18.17
C ALA A 129 8.74 -3.12 -18.86
N TRP A 130 7.60 -3.35 -19.49
CA TRP A 130 7.35 -4.63 -20.14
C TRP A 130 8.48 -4.90 -21.15
N PRO A 131 9.09 -6.10 -21.14
CA PRO A 131 10.19 -6.38 -22.03
C PRO A 131 9.79 -6.11 -23.48
N PRO A 132 10.51 -5.24 -24.22
CA PRO A 132 10.16 -4.90 -25.61
C PRO A 132 10.04 -6.15 -26.51
N LEU A 133 10.74 -7.23 -26.15
CA LEU A 133 10.75 -8.52 -26.84
C LEU A 133 9.41 -9.28 -26.78
N LEU A 134 8.52 -8.95 -25.85
CA LEU A 134 7.22 -9.61 -25.68
C LEU A 134 6.07 -8.93 -26.43
N TYR A 135 6.32 -7.80 -27.09
CA TYR A 135 5.38 -7.19 -28.04
C TYR A 135 5.61 -7.66 -29.49
N ALA A 136 6.54 -8.59 -29.71
CA ALA A 136 6.88 -9.14 -31.03
C ALA A 136 6.19 -10.50 -31.29
N THR A 137 4.86 -10.55 -31.16
CA THR A 137 4.06 -11.63 -31.74
C THR A 137 2.90 -11.02 -32.50
N ARG A 138 2.91 -11.30 -33.80
CA ARG A 138 1.95 -10.88 -34.82
C ARG A 138 0.81 -11.88 -34.92
#